data_AF-A0A357CXW2-F1
#
_entry.id   AF-A0A357CXW2-F1
#
_cell.length_a   1.000
_cell.length_b   1.000
_cell.length_c   1.000
_cell.angle_alpha   90.00
_cell.angle_beta   90.00
_cell.angle_gamma   90.00
#
_symmetry.space_group_name_H-M   'P 1'
#
loop_
_entity.id
_entity.type
_entity.pdbx_description
1 polymer ?
#
loop_
_entity_poly.entity_id
_entity_poly.type
_entity_poly.pdbx_seq_one_letter_code
_entity_poly.pdbx_strand_id
1 'polypeptide(L)'
;GQIILSRELYRKGVTPPIDVLPSLSRLKDKGIGEGKTRADHSNTMNQLFSAYARGKDSKELMIILGEAALTEVDKLYAKFADEFERQYVSQGYNTNRSIEETLDLGWKLLKLLPRTELKRISEDLLEQYYDKL
;
A
#
# COMPACT_ATOMS: atom_id res chain seq x y z
N GLY A 1 -8.34 -16.38 -8.59
CA GLY A 1 -8.14 -14.96 -8.22
C GLY A 1 -8.44 -14.12 -9.41
N GLN A 2 -8.31 -12.81 -9.29
CA GLN A 2 -8.60 -11.85 -10.35
C GLN A 2 -7.72 -10.62 -10.18
N ILE A 3 -7.40 -9.96 -11.29
CA ILE A 3 -6.73 -8.66 -11.32
C ILE A 3 -7.67 -7.71 -12.04
N ILE A 4 -8.12 -6.67 -11.35
CA ILE A 4 -9.12 -5.73 -11.84
C ILE A 4 -8.43 -4.46 -12.31
N LEU A 5 -8.82 -3.98 -13.49
CA LEU A 5 -8.39 -2.69 -14.01
C LEU A 5 -9.48 -1.65 -13.78
N SER A 6 -9.14 -0.55 -13.10
CA SER A 6 -10.08 0.52 -12.76
C SER A 6 -10.05 1.66 -13.78
N ARG A 7 -11.24 2.07 -14.24
CA ARG A 7 -11.39 3.27 -15.06
C ARG A 7 -11.10 4.55 -14.27
N GLU A 8 -11.35 4.55 -12.96
CA GLU A 8 -11.03 5.69 -12.08
C GLU A 8 -9.51 5.90 -12.04
N LEU A 9 -8.75 4.84 -11.75
CA LEU A 9 -7.29 4.89 -11.69
C LEU A 9 -6.68 5.24 -13.06
N TYR A 10 -7.25 4.71 -14.14
CA TYR A 10 -6.83 5.07 -15.50
C TYR A 10 -7.01 6.56 -15.79
N ARG A 11 -8.16 7.16 -15.41
CA ARG A 11 -8.41 8.60 -15.57
C ARG A 11 -7.49 9.46 -14.72
N LYS A 12 -7.00 8.94 -13.59
CA LYS A 12 -5.97 9.57 -12.75
C LYS A 12 -4.55 9.42 -13.29
N GLY A 13 -4.36 8.71 -14.41
CA GLY A 13 -3.03 8.48 -15.01
C GLY A 13 -2.20 7.39 -14.32
N VAL A 14 -2.80 6.56 -13.47
CA VAL A 14 -2.12 5.43 -12.82
C VAL A 14 -1.83 4.33 -13.85
N THR A 15 -0.58 3.88 -13.94
CA THR A 15 -0.13 2.91 -14.97
C THR A 15 0.74 1.80 -14.38
N PRO A 16 0.30 0.52 -14.42
CA PRO A 16 -1.01 0.04 -14.86
C PRO A 16 -2.13 0.42 -13.87
N PRO A 17 -3.39 0.63 -14.33
CA PRO A 17 -4.49 1.08 -13.48
C PRO A 17 -5.12 -0.09 -12.68
N ILE A 18 -4.30 -0.85 -11.95
CA ILE A 18 -4.75 -2.02 -11.17
C ILE A 18 -5.44 -1.54 -9.88
N ASP A 19 -6.67 -1.99 -9.69
CA ASP A 19 -7.39 -1.80 -8.43
C ASP A 19 -7.11 -2.96 -7.49
N VAL A 20 -6.33 -2.70 -6.44
CA VAL A 20 -5.88 -3.73 -5.52
C VAL A 20 -6.99 -4.24 -4.61
N LEU A 21 -8.03 -3.43 -4.30
CA LEU A 21 -9.07 -3.79 -3.32
C LEU A 21 -9.97 -4.96 -3.78
N PRO A 22 -10.49 -4.98 -5.03
CA PRO A 22 -11.24 -6.11 -5.55
C PRO A 22 -10.34 -7.19 -6.19
N SER A 23 -9.02 -6.98 -6.26
CA SER A 23 -8.08 -7.96 -6.81
C SER A 23 -7.65 -9.00 -5.77
N LEU A 24 -7.36 -10.22 -6.20
CA LEU A 24 -6.97 -11.31 -5.31
C LEU A 24 -6.13 -12.38 -6.00
N SER A 25 -5.05 -12.82 -5.35
CA SER A 25 -4.37 -14.08 -5.66
C SER A 25 -4.60 -15.09 -4.54
N ARG A 26 -5.22 -16.24 -4.85
CA ARG A 26 -5.53 -17.30 -3.87
C ARG A 26 -4.32 -18.15 -3.49
N LEU A 27 -3.27 -18.13 -4.31
CA LEU A 27 -2.08 -18.95 -4.13
C LEU A 27 -0.87 -18.14 -3.64
N LYS A 28 -1.05 -16.83 -3.36
CA LYS A 28 0.02 -15.92 -2.98
C LYS A 28 0.87 -16.45 -1.82
N ASP A 29 0.24 -17.06 -0.81
CA ASP A 29 0.91 -17.50 0.41
C ASP A 29 1.87 -18.67 0.14
N LYS A 30 1.68 -19.41 -0.97
CA LYS A 30 2.63 -20.44 -1.42
C LYS A 30 3.84 -19.87 -2.17
N GLY A 31 3.81 -18.59 -2.57
CA GLY A 31 4.86 -17.96 -3.37
C GLY A 31 5.72 -16.94 -2.61
N ILE A 32 5.40 -16.63 -1.36
CA ILE A 32 6.06 -15.57 -0.59
C ILE A 32 6.79 -16.10 0.64
N GLY A 33 7.56 -15.22 1.31
CA GLY A 33 8.29 -15.54 2.53
C GLY A 33 9.74 -15.96 2.29
N GLU A 34 10.38 -16.39 3.38
CA GLU A 34 11.78 -16.80 3.40
C GLU A 34 12.06 -17.95 2.41
N GLY A 35 13.20 -17.88 1.73
CA GLY A 35 13.58 -18.83 0.68
C GLY A 35 12.83 -18.68 -0.65
N LYS A 36 11.90 -17.72 -0.78
CA LYS A 36 11.19 -17.42 -2.04
C LYS A 36 11.27 -15.95 -2.44
N THR A 37 11.02 -15.05 -1.49
CA THR A 37 11.09 -13.60 -1.68
C THR A 37 11.87 -13.01 -0.52
N ARG A 38 11.18 -12.47 0.50
CA ARG A 38 11.77 -11.94 1.74
C ARG A 38 10.81 -12.20 2.91
N ALA A 39 11.32 -12.23 4.13
CA ALA A 39 10.57 -12.62 5.33
C ALA A 39 9.40 -11.67 5.67
N ASP A 40 9.51 -10.39 5.29
CA ASP A 40 8.55 -9.32 5.57
C ASP A 40 7.36 -9.28 4.60
N HIS A 41 7.41 -10.00 3.47
CA HIS A 41 6.46 -9.87 2.36
C HIS A 41 4.99 -9.96 2.80
N SER A 42 4.61 -10.99 3.58
CA SER A 42 3.22 -11.15 4.01
C SER A 42 2.72 -9.98 4.87
N ASN A 43 3.58 -9.52 5.79
CA ASN A 43 3.25 -8.44 6.72
C ASN A 43 3.08 -7.11 5.98
N THR A 44 4.04 -6.76 5.12
CA THR A 44 4.00 -5.52 4.34
C THR A 44 2.82 -5.52 3.37
N MET A 45 2.56 -6.63 2.66
CA MET A 45 1.38 -6.78 1.80
C MET A 45 0.08 -6.51 2.57
N ASN A 46 -0.10 -7.15 3.72
CA ASN A 46 -1.32 -7.02 4.52
C ASN A 46 -1.48 -5.60 5.10
N GLN A 47 -0.39 -4.98 5.54
CA GLN A 47 -0.40 -3.62 6.07
C GLN A 47 -0.68 -2.58 4.98
N LEU A 48 -0.03 -2.69 3.81
CA LEU A 48 -0.26 -1.82 2.66
C LEU A 48 -1.72 -1.88 2.20
N PHE A 49 -2.28 -3.09 2.08
CA PHE A 49 -3.68 -3.27 1.71
C PHE A 49 -4.63 -2.60 2.73
N SER A 50 -4.39 -2.84 4.03
CA SER A 50 -5.19 -2.25 5.10
C SER A 50 -5.11 -0.73 5.13
N ALA A 51 -3.92 -0.18 4.90
CA ALA A 51 -3.70 1.26 4.88
C ALA A 51 -4.33 1.92 3.65
N TYR A 52 -4.24 1.27 2.49
CA TYR A 52 -4.85 1.77 1.27
C TYR A 52 -6.38 1.78 1.35
N ALA A 53 -6.98 0.70 1.89
CA ALA A 53 -8.43 0.64 2.12
C ALA A 53 -8.91 1.80 3.01
N ARG A 54 -8.27 1.97 4.18
CA ARG A 54 -8.61 3.08 5.09
C ARG A 54 -8.38 4.45 4.45
N GLY A 55 -7.30 4.62 3.69
CA GLY A 55 -7.04 5.86 2.97
C GLY A 55 -8.08 6.19 1.89
N LYS A 56 -8.64 5.19 1.21
CA LYS A 56 -9.77 5.38 0.30
C LYS A 56 -11.02 5.85 1.06
N ASP A 57 -11.34 5.25 2.21
CA ASP A 57 -12.46 5.68 3.06
C ASP A 57 -12.26 7.12 3.57
N SER A 58 -11.05 7.46 4.02
CA SER A 58 -10.70 8.82 4.45
C SER A 58 -10.85 9.84 3.32
N LYS A 59 -10.47 9.49 2.07
CA LYS A 59 -10.64 10.36 0.90
C LYS A 59 -12.10 10.52 0.52
N GLU A 60 -12.91 9.47 0.62
CA GLU A 60 -14.35 9.57 0.38
C GLU A 60 -15.02 10.48 1.42
N LEU A 61 -14.68 10.29 2.70
CA LEU A 61 -15.16 11.15 3.78
C LEU A 61 -14.76 12.62 3.56
N MET A 62 -13.52 12.87 3.14
CA MET A 62 -13.02 14.20 2.80
C MET A 62 -13.81 14.88 1.69
N ILE A 63 -14.20 14.12 0.65
CA ILE A 63 -15.01 14.65 -0.47
C ILE A 63 -16.42 15.02 0.01
N ILE A 64 -16.99 14.23 0.92
CA ILE A 64 -18.37 14.41 1.40
C ILE A 64 -18.47 15.52 2.45
N LEU A 65 -17.55 15.54 3.42
CA LEU A 65 -17.61 16.39 4.61
C LEU A 65 -16.61 17.56 4.61
N GLY A 66 -15.66 17.55 3.68
CA GLY A 66 -14.54 18.49 3.63
C GLY A 66 -13.35 18.07 4.50
N GLU A 67 -12.17 18.64 4.20
CA GLU A 67 -10.90 18.30 4.86
C GLU A 67 -10.89 18.58 6.37
N ALA A 68 -11.62 19.63 6.81
CA ALA A 68 -11.70 20.01 8.22
C ALA A 68 -12.37 18.95 9.12
N ALA A 69 -13.11 17.99 8.53
CA ALA A 69 -13.76 16.91 9.25
C ALA A 69 -12.83 15.72 9.55
N LEU A 70 -11.64 15.66 8.93
CA LEU A 70 -10.70 14.55 9.11
C LEU A 70 -9.83 14.75 10.35
N THR A 71 -9.58 13.64 11.06
CA THR A 71 -8.49 13.60 12.05
C THR A 71 -7.13 13.69 11.35
N GLU A 72 -6.09 14.10 12.08
CA GLU A 72 -4.73 14.14 11.54
C GLU A 72 -4.26 12.77 11.03
N VAL A 73 -4.67 11.69 11.70
CA VAL A 73 -4.36 10.32 11.26
C VAL A 73 -5.08 9.99 9.95
N ASP A 74 -6.35 10.40 9.79
CA ASP A 74 -7.08 10.13 8.54
C ASP A 74 -6.53 10.95 7.37
N LYS A 75 -6.00 12.16 7.62
CA LYS A 75 -5.24 12.92 6.60
C LYS A 75 -3.97 12.18 6.17
N LEU A 76 -3.25 11.55 7.11
CA LEU A 76 -2.09 10.72 6.78
C LEU A 76 -2.47 9.48 5.95
N TYR A 77 -3.60 8.83 6.25
CA TYR A 77 -4.12 7.73 5.45
C TYR A 77 -4.58 8.16 4.05
N ALA A 78 -5.25 9.31 3.93
CA ALA A 78 -5.62 9.88 2.64
C ALA A 78 -4.37 10.16 1.79
N LYS A 79 -3.35 10.79 2.38
CA LYS A 79 -2.04 11.02 1.76
C LYS A 79 -1.35 9.71 1.37
N PHE A 80 -1.38 8.70 2.25
CA PHE A 80 -0.83 7.38 1.96
C PHE A 80 -1.51 6.77 0.73
N ALA A 81 -2.83 6.88 0.59
CA ALA A 81 -3.53 6.34 -0.58
C ALA A 81 -3.12 7.03 -1.89
N ASP A 82 -2.94 8.36 -1.88
CA ASP A 82 -2.41 9.08 -3.04
C ASP A 82 -1.01 8.63 -3.42
N GLU A 83 -0.11 8.51 -2.43
CA GLU A 83 1.27 8.10 -2.67
C GLU A 83 1.38 6.63 -3.07
N PHE A 84 0.49 5.77 -2.57
CA PHE A 84 0.39 4.38 -2.97
C PHE A 84 -0.06 4.25 -4.44
N GLU A 85 -1.12 4.96 -4.86
CA GLU A 85 -1.55 4.99 -6.26
C GLU A 85 -0.41 5.51 -7.17
N ARG A 86 0.25 6.60 -6.76
CA ARG A 86 1.26 7.32 -7.57
C ARG A 86 2.61 6.62 -7.66
N GLN A 87 3.13 6.07 -6.58
CA GLN A 87 4.50 5.51 -6.56
C GLN A 87 4.49 3.98 -6.62
N TYR A 88 3.60 3.34 -5.86
CA TYR A 88 3.58 1.88 -5.73
C TYR A 88 2.92 1.22 -6.94
N VAL A 89 1.65 1.59 -7.22
CA VAL A 89 0.88 1.00 -8.31
C VAL A 89 1.34 1.55 -9.67
N SER A 90 1.55 2.86 -9.78
CA SER A 90 1.89 3.51 -11.05
C SER A 90 3.38 3.42 -11.42
N GLN A 91 3.87 2.22 -11.75
CA GLN A 91 5.27 2.01 -12.16
C GLN A 91 5.57 2.37 -13.63
N GLY A 92 4.54 2.50 -14.48
CA GLY A 92 4.66 2.62 -15.93
C GLY A 92 4.76 1.28 -16.66
N TYR A 93 4.51 1.27 -17.97
CA TYR A 93 4.52 0.04 -18.77
C TYR A 93 5.92 -0.48 -19.15
N ASN A 94 6.95 0.35 -19.00
CA ASN A 94 8.32 0.06 -19.42
C ASN A 94 9.30 -0.08 -18.25
N THR A 95 8.80 -0.09 -17.02
CA THR A 95 9.61 -0.24 -15.80
C THR A 95 9.48 -1.67 -15.32
N ASN A 96 10.61 -2.33 -15.06
CA ASN A 96 10.64 -3.63 -14.40
C ASN A 96 11.21 -3.43 -12.99
N ARG A 97 10.45 -3.84 -11.96
CA ARG A 97 10.87 -3.78 -10.55
C ARG A 97 11.11 -5.18 -10.04
N SER A 98 12.20 -5.38 -9.31
CA SER A 98 12.42 -6.59 -8.53
C SER A 98 11.42 -6.67 -7.37
N ILE A 99 11.30 -7.86 -6.77
CA ILE A 99 10.45 -8.01 -5.59
C ILE A 99 11.01 -7.24 -4.40
N GLU A 100 12.34 -7.20 -4.23
CA GLU A 100 13.03 -6.45 -3.18
C GLU A 100 12.77 -4.94 -3.32
N GLU A 101 12.92 -4.38 -4.52
CA GLU A 101 12.60 -2.97 -4.79
C GLU A 101 11.14 -2.64 -4.46
N THR A 102 10.22 -3.56 -4.76
CA THR A 102 8.79 -3.42 -4.46
C THR A 102 8.55 -3.42 -2.95
N LEU A 103 9.18 -4.33 -2.21
CA LEU A 103 9.04 -4.40 -0.75
C LEU A 103 9.67 -3.18 -0.06
N ASP A 104 10.81 -2.70 -0.54
CA ASP A 104 11.47 -1.50 -0.02
C ASP A 104 10.63 -0.24 -0.27
N LEU A 105 10.02 -0.14 -1.45
CA LEU A 105 9.04 0.93 -1.73
C LEU A 105 7.82 0.83 -0.81
N GLY A 106 7.35 -0.38 -0.52
CA GLY A 106 6.30 -0.63 0.47
C GLY A 106 6.65 -0.04 1.84
N TRP A 107 7.83 -0.34 2.36
CA TRP A 107 8.30 0.24 3.62
C TRP A 107 8.43 1.76 3.59
N LYS A 108 8.98 2.32 2.50
CA LYS A 108 9.07 3.77 2.33
C LYS A 108 7.71 4.45 2.44
N LEU A 109 6.66 3.84 1.88
CA LEU A 109 5.30 4.38 1.97
C LEU A 109 4.69 4.19 3.36
N LEU A 110 4.93 3.04 4.01
CA LEU A 110 4.44 2.79 5.37
C LEU A 110 4.97 3.79 6.40
N LYS A 111 6.14 4.40 6.16
CA LYS A 111 6.68 5.51 6.97
C LYS A 111 5.87 6.81 6.92
N LEU A 112 4.91 6.93 6.02
CA LEU A 112 3.95 8.05 6.06
C LEU A 112 2.97 7.93 7.23
N LEU A 113 2.82 6.73 7.79
CA LEU A 113 1.96 6.45 8.92
C LEU A 113 2.80 6.30 10.19
N PRO A 114 2.32 6.75 11.36
CA PRO A 114 3.04 6.55 12.60
C PRO A 114 3.07 5.06 12.96
N ARG A 115 4.10 4.63 13.71
CA ARG A 115 4.31 3.24 14.14
C ARG A 115 3.05 2.62 14.76
N THR A 116 2.29 3.39 15.54
CA THR A 116 1.04 2.97 16.20
C THR A 116 -0.04 2.47 15.24
N GLU A 117 0.03 2.87 13.97
CA GLU A 117 -0.93 2.47 12.93
C GLU A 117 -0.48 1.22 12.14
N LEU A 118 0.75 0.71 12.37
CA LEU A 118 1.32 -0.45 11.69
C LEU A 118 0.98 -1.79 12.37
N LYS A 119 -0.31 -1.99 12.65
CA LYS A 119 -0.84 -3.09 13.49
C LYS A 119 -0.72 -4.49 12.88
N ARG A 120 -0.38 -4.61 11.61
CA ARG A 120 -0.26 -5.90 10.88
C ARG A 120 1.18 -6.30 10.60
N ILE A 121 2.13 -5.64 11.28
CA ILE A 121 3.56 -5.88 11.16
C ILE A 121 4.08 -6.26 12.55
N SER A 122 4.90 -7.30 12.64
CA SER A 122 5.53 -7.71 13.90
C SER A 122 6.58 -6.70 14.37
N GLU A 123 6.80 -6.65 15.68
CA GLU A 123 7.74 -5.71 16.30
C GLU A 123 9.16 -5.86 15.74
N ASP A 124 9.66 -7.09 15.61
CA ASP A 124 10.99 -7.39 15.06
C ASP A 124 11.17 -6.80 13.64
N LEU A 125 10.12 -6.83 12.82
CA LEU A 125 10.16 -6.27 11.46
C LEU A 125 10.09 -4.75 11.47
N LEU A 126 9.35 -4.15 12.40
CA LEU A 126 9.33 -2.70 12.58
C LEU A 126 10.71 -2.20 13.01
N GLU A 127 11.36 -2.85 13.97
CA GLU A 127 12.72 -2.52 14.38
C GLU A 127 13.73 -2.67 13.23
N GLN A 128 13.55 -3.68 12.39
CA GLN A 128 14.47 -3.94 11.28
C GLN A 128 14.32 -2.94 10.12
N TYR A 129 13.09 -2.61 9.72
CA TYR A 129 12.82 -1.90 8.47
C TYR A 129 12.21 -0.51 8.65
N TYR A 130 11.55 -0.24 9.78
CA TYR A 130 10.94 1.06 10.05
C TYR A 130 11.89 1.98 10.81
N ASP A 131 12.51 1.51 11.90
CA ASP A 131 13.28 2.37 12.81
C ASP A 131 14.71 2.70 12.37
N LYS A 132 15.32 1.87 11.52
CA LYS A 132 16.75 1.96 11.18
C LYS A 132 17.12 2.97 10.09
N LEU A 133 16.19 3.81 9.67
CA LEU A 133 16.33 4.76 8.55
C LEU A 133 15.65 6.08 8.90
#